data_AF-A0A1E3G511-F1
#
_entry.id   AF-A0A1E3G511-F1
#
_cell.length_a   1.000
_cell.length_b   1.000
_cell.length_c   1.000
_cell.angle_alpha   90.00
_cell.angle_beta   90.00
_cell.angle_gamma   90.00
#
_symmetry.space_group_name_H-M   'P 1'
#
loop_
_entity.id
_entity.type
_entity.pdbx_description
1 polymer ?
#
loop_
_entity_poly.entity_id
_entity_poly.type
_entity_poly.pdbx_seq_one_letter_code
_entity_poly.pdbx_strand_id
1 'polypeptide(L)'
;MLSKIYVALIHYPVLGRDGRIITTAVTNLDIHDIARTSRTYNVKRYYVVTHLPAQQDIVRKVLGYWTEGFGKTYNPNRSDALSIVELKSYVEDVIEAIEKEEGARPIVMFTSAKVRPNTITYEEGKRIILETERPVLLLFGTGWGMPKELEEMCDYSLEPVRGKGDFNHLSVRAAVAIILDRLIGENYENR
;
A
#
# COMPACT_ATOMS: atom_id res chain seq x y z
N MET A 1 -17.10 0.24 -2.84
CA MET A 1 -16.80 -0.97 -3.65
C MET A 1 -15.42 -1.54 -3.33
N LEU A 2 -15.32 -2.87 -3.24
CA LEU A 2 -14.09 -3.61 -2.95
C LEU A 2 -13.16 -3.73 -4.17
N SER A 3 -13.67 -3.64 -5.40
CA SER A 3 -12.86 -3.70 -6.63
C SER A 3 -12.00 -2.48 -6.92
N LYS A 4 -12.16 -1.38 -6.16
CA LYS A 4 -11.44 -0.11 -6.37
C LYS A 4 -10.50 0.24 -5.21
N ILE A 5 -9.92 -0.77 -4.59
CA ILE A 5 -8.94 -0.61 -3.51
C ILE A 5 -7.53 -0.71 -4.09
N TYR A 6 -6.68 0.23 -3.68
CA TYR A 6 -5.30 0.38 -4.08
C TYR A 6 -4.40 0.42 -2.84
N VAL A 7 -3.19 -0.11 -2.97
CA VAL A 7 -2.18 -0.13 -1.89
C VAL A 7 -0.91 0.52 -2.41
N ALA A 8 -0.25 1.36 -1.61
CA ALA A 8 1.07 1.91 -1.94
C ALA A 8 2.06 1.73 -0.80
N LEU A 9 3.23 1.15 -1.11
CA LEU A 9 4.38 1.05 -0.20
C LEU A 9 5.36 2.20 -0.49
N ILE A 10 5.45 3.11 0.48
CA ILE A 10 6.18 4.37 0.35
C ILE A 10 7.61 4.18 0.83
N HIS A 11 8.56 4.41 -0.08
CA HIS A 11 10.00 4.50 0.23
C HIS A 11 10.50 5.94 0.21
N TYR A 12 9.73 6.86 -0.38
CA TYR A 12 9.93 8.29 -0.27
C TYR A 12 8.59 9.03 -0.44
N PRO A 13 8.32 10.08 0.35
CA PRO A 13 9.10 10.51 1.51
C PRO A 13 8.81 9.62 2.74
N VAL A 14 9.84 9.21 3.47
CA VAL A 14 9.71 8.49 4.75
C VAL A 14 10.69 9.04 5.79
N LEU A 15 10.42 8.79 7.07
CA LEU A 15 11.25 9.26 8.17
C LEU A 15 12.44 8.33 8.42
N GLY A 16 13.61 8.92 8.64
CA GLY A 16 14.78 8.30 9.21
C GLY A 16 14.72 8.24 10.74
N ARG A 17 15.71 7.58 11.35
CA ARG A 17 15.82 7.46 12.82
C ARG A 17 15.86 8.82 13.52
N ASP A 18 16.46 9.81 12.86
CA ASP A 18 16.62 11.18 13.32
C ASP A 18 15.40 12.06 12.99
N GLY A 19 14.34 11.49 12.43
CA GLY A 19 13.12 12.21 12.03
C GLY A 19 13.26 13.02 10.74
N ARG A 20 14.40 12.95 10.04
CA ARG A 20 14.55 13.61 8.73
C ARG A 20 13.89 12.80 7.64
N ILE A 21 13.44 13.47 6.58
CA ILE A 21 12.95 12.80 5.38
C ILE A 21 14.14 12.14 4.66
N ILE A 22 14.00 10.86 4.37
CA ILE A 22 14.97 10.04 3.65
C ILE A 22 14.26 9.22 2.57
N THR A 23 15.06 8.55 1.75
CA THR A 23 14.60 7.47 0.88
C THR A 23 15.13 6.14 1.37
N THR A 24 14.26 5.15 1.52
CA THR A 24 14.65 3.79 1.92
C THR A 24 14.91 2.91 0.70
N ALA A 25 15.71 1.85 0.90
CA ALA A 25 15.86 0.80 -0.10
C ALA A 25 14.60 -0.08 -0.15
N VAL A 26 14.24 -0.52 -1.35
CA VAL A 26 13.14 -1.48 -1.55
C VAL A 26 13.63 -2.86 -1.16
N THR A 27 12.96 -3.49 -0.20
CA THR A 27 13.26 -4.90 0.11
C THR A 27 12.53 -5.80 -0.88
N ASN A 28 13.25 -6.74 -1.49
CA ASN A 28 12.66 -7.67 -2.46
C ASN A 28 11.48 -8.46 -1.86
N LEU A 29 11.55 -8.78 -0.56
CA LEU A 29 10.51 -9.53 0.11
C LEU A 29 9.20 -8.74 0.23
N ASP A 30 9.27 -7.42 0.44
CA ASP A 30 8.07 -6.57 0.51
C ASP A 30 7.33 -6.51 -0.82
N ILE A 31 8.04 -6.59 -1.95
CA ILE A 31 7.41 -6.68 -3.28
C ILE A 31 6.57 -7.95 -3.37
N HIS A 32 7.14 -9.10 -3.01
CA HIS A 32 6.45 -10.39 -3.14
C HIS A 32 5.33 -10.61 -2.12
N ASP A 33 5.58 -10.26 -0.87
CA ASP A 33 4.68 -10.55 0.25
C ASP A 33 3.42 -9.69 0.20
N ILE A 34 3.58 -8.38 0.02
CA ILE A 34 2.46 -7.46 -0.09
C ILE A 34 1.69 -7.70 -1.38
N ALA A 35 2.37 -8.02 -2.49
CA ALA A 35 1.68 -8.38 -3.73
C ALA A 35 0.74 -9.58 -3.56
N ARG A 36 1.18 -10.60 -2.82
CA ARG A 36 0.33 -11.76 -2.50
C ARG A 36 -0.86 -11.37 -1.65
N THR A 37 -0.63 -10.65 -0.56
CA THR A 37 -1.69 -10.20 0.33
C THR A 37 -2.71 -9.34 -0.42
N SER A 38 -2.25 -8.34 -1.17
CA SER A 38 -3.07 -7.49 -2.03
C SER A 38 -3.87 -8.31 -3.04
N ARG A 39 -3.24 -9.28 -3.71
CA ARG A 39 -3.91 -10.15 -4.69
C ARG A 39 -4.97 -11.05 -4.06
N THR A 40 -4.73 -11.54 -2.85
CA THR A 40 -5.67 -12.35 -2.05
C THR A 40 -6.94 -11.57 -1.71
N TYR A 41 -6.82 -10.29 -1.36
CA TYR A 41 -7.96 -9.41 -1.05
C TYR A 41 -8.49 -8.64 -2.26
N ASN A 42 -8.17 -9.08 -3.49
CA ASN A 42 -8.62 -8.44 -4.74
C ASN A 42 -8.29 -6.94 -4.86
N VAL A 43 -7.21 -6.47 -4.21
CA VAL A 43 -6.66 -5.13 -4.41
C VAL A 43 -6.29 -4.96 -5.88
N LYS A 44 -6.74 -3.86 -6.48
CA LYS A 44 -6.64 -3.62 -7.92
C LYS A 44 -5.21 -3.37 -8.38
N ARG A 45 -4.45 -2.52 -7.66
CA ARG A 45 -3.00 -2.36 -7.84
C ARG A 45 -2.26 -2.21 -6.52
N TYR A 46 -1.03 -2.71 -6.52
CA TYR A 46 -0.05 -2.48 -5.47
C TYR A 46 1.11 -1.64 -6.03
N TYR A 47 1.22 -0.40 -5.58
CA TYR A 47 2.27 0.51 -5.98
C TYR A 47 3.51 0.39 -5.07
N VAL A 48 4.68 0.26 -5.68
CA VAL A 48 5.98 0.49 -5.01
C VAL A 48 6.43 1.89 -5.38
N VAL A 49 6.56 2.78 -4.37
CA VAL A 49 6.85 4.20 -4.58
C VAL A 49 8.27 4.51 -4.16
N THR A 50 9.14 4.78 -5.14
CA THR A 50 10.54 5.18 -4.91
C THR A 50 11.07 6.02 -6.08
N HIS A 51 11.69 7.16 -5.78
CA HIS A 51 12.30 8.00 -6.82
C HIS A 51 13.74 7.62 -7.14
N LEU A 52 14.37 6.71 -6.39
CA LEU A 52 15.78 6.34 -6.62
C LEU A 52 15.91 5.44 -7.85
N PRO A 53 16.62 5.86 -8.92
CA PRO A 53 16.71 5.08 -10.15
C PRO A 53 17.27 3.67 -9.95
N ALA A 54 18.24 3.51 -9.05
CA ALA A 54 18.81 2.20 -8.71
C ALA A 54 17.79 1.26 -8.05
N GLN A 55 16.93 1.79 -7.18
CA GLN A 55 15.85 1.00 -6.57
C GLN A 55 14.78 0.65 -7.59
N GLN A 56 14.43 1.60 -8.45
CA GLN A 56 13.51 1.36 -9.55
C GLN A 56 14.00 0.26 -10.50
N ASP A 57 15.29 0.23 -10.83
CA ASP A 57 15.90 -0.80 -11.67
C ASP A 57 15.81 -2.20 -11.03
N ILE A 58 16.06 -2.30 -9.71
CA ILE A 58 15.88 -3.55 -8.95
C ILE A 58 14.43 -4.03 -9.06
N VAL A 59 13.45 -3.16 -8.79
CA VAL A 59 12.02 -3.52 -8.87
C VAL A 59 11.66 -3.98 -10.27
N ARG A 60 12.06 -3.25 -11.32
CA ARG A 60 11.78 -3.62 -12.72
C ARG A 60 12.37 -4.99 -13.08
N LYS A 61 13.60 -5.29 -12.65
CA LYS A 61 14.24 -6.60 -12.88
C LYS A 61 13.48 -7.73 -12.18
N VAL A 62 13.05 -7.52 -10.94
CA VAL A 62 12.23 -8.48 -10.19
C VAL A 62 10.92 -8.73 -10.94
N LEU A 63 10.19 -7.67 -11.31
CA LEU A 63 8.92 -7.81 -12.02
C LEU A 63 9.12 -8.53 -13.36
N GLY A 64 10.02 -8.05 -14.22
CA GLY A 64 10.28 -8.66 -15.53
C GLY A 64 10.63 -10.15 -15.46
N TYR A 65 11.44 -10.56 -14.48
CA TYR A 65 11.76 -11.98 -14.30
C TYR A 65 10.52 -12.85 -14.02
N TRP A 66 9.57 -12.35 -13.21
CA TRP A 66 8.42 -13.11 -12.75
C TRP A 66 7.16 -12.94 -13.61
N THR A 67 6.99 -11.82 -14.32
CA THR A 67 5.79 -11.54 -15.14
C THR A 67 5.99 -11.84 -16.63
N GLU A 68 7.23 -11.80 -17.11
CA GLU A 68 7.57 -11.96 -18.54
C GLU A 68 8.60 -13.08 -18.77
N GLY A 69 9.54 -13.27 -17.84
CA GLY A 69 10.63 -14.24 -17.94
C GLY A 69 10.29 -15.65 -17.48
N PHE A 70 11.33 -16.46 -17.26
CA PHE A 70 11.24 -17.86 -16.81
C PHE A 70 10.44 -18.03 -15.50
N GLY A 71 10.43 -17.01 -14.64
CA GLY A 71 9.66 -17.05 -13.39
C GLY A 71 8.16 -17.27 -13.62
N LYS A 72 7.62 -16.82 -14.76
CA LYS A 72 6.21 -16.99 -15.13
C LYS A 72 5.83 -18.45 -15.33
N THR A 73 6.66 -19.21 -16.05
CA THR A 73 6.41 -20.63 -16.31
C THR A 73 6.75 -21.49 -15.08
N TYR A 74 7.74 -21.08 -14.29
CA TYR A 74 8.18 -21.79 -13.10
C TYR A 74 7.20 -21.68 -11.92
N ASN A 75 6.63 -20.49 -11.66
CA ASN A 75 5.68 -20.28 -10.58
C ASN A 75 4.53 -19.33 -10.98
N PRO A 76 3.46 -19.87 -11.60
CA PRO A 76 2.33 -19.08 -12.06
C PRO A 76 1.65 -18.27 -10.95
N ASN A 77 1.52 -18.82 -9.73
CA ASN A 77 0.91 -18.12 -8.60
C ASN A 77 1.72 -16.89 -8.18
N ARG A 78 3.06 -16.96 -8.25
CA ARG A 78 3.92 -15.79 -7.99
C ARG A 78 3.79 -14.75 -9.10
N SER A 79 3.66 -15.19 -10.35
CA SER A 79 3.43 -14.31 -11.50
C SER A 79 2.09 -13.57 -11.38
N ASP A 80 1.00 -14.27 -11.05
CA ASP A 80 -0.33 -13.69 -10.84
C ASP A 80 -0.32 -12.67 -9.69
N ALA A 81 0.30 -13.00 -8.56
CA ALA A 81 0.45 -12.05 -7.46
C ALA A 81 1.20 -10.77 -7.88
N LEU A 82 2.27 -10.89 -8.67
CA LEU A 82 3.06 -9.74 -9.11
C LEU A 82 2.42 -8.94 -10.25
N SER A 83 1.41 -9.48 -10.92
CA SER A 83 0.75 -8.82 -12.07
C SER A 83 0.07 -7.49 -11.71
N ILE A 84 -0.27 -7.29 -10.44
CA ILE A 84 -0.88 -6.07 -9.92
C ILE A 84 0.14 -5.04 -9.44
N VAL A 85 1.44 -5.35 -9.47
CA VAL A 85 2.49 -4.46 -8.96
C VAL A 85 2.87 -3.42 -9.99
N GLU A 86 2.90 -2.16 -9.59
CA GLU A 86 3.33 -1.05 -10.45
C GLU A 86 4.32 -0.14 -9.73
N LEU A 87 5.29 0.39 -10.46
CA LEU A 87 6.32 1.30 -9.93
C LEU A 87 5.94 2.75 -10.21
N LYS A 88 6.01 3.60 -9.19
CA LYS A 88 5.88 5.06 -9.31
C LYS A 88 7.01 5.77 -8.57
N SER A 89 7.30 7.02 -8.95
CA SER A 89 8.39 7.77 -8.31
C SER A 89 7.91 8.46 -7.04
N TYR A 90 6.69 9.02 -7.10
CA TYR A 90 6.09 9.81 -6.03
C TYR A 90 4.64 9.39 -5.75
N VAL A 91 4.10 9.79 -4.60
CA VAL A 91 2.71 9.49 -4.20
C VAL A 91 1.72 10.20 -5.13
N GLU A 92 2.08 11.39 -5.59
CA GLU A 92 1.33 12.18 -6.55
C GLU A 92 1.14 11.43 -7.87
N ASP A 93 2.20 10.75 -8.37
CA ASP A 93 2.11 9.92 -9.58
C ASP A 93 1.14 8.73 -9.40
N VAL A 94 1.02 8.21 -8.16
CA VAL A 94 0.06 7.15 -7.82
C VAL A 94 -1.36 7.70 -7.87
N ILE A 95 -1.59 8.84 -7.24
CA ILE A 95 -2.90 9.50 -7.21
C ILE A 95 -3.35 9.85 -8.63
N GLU A 96 -2.46 10.42 -9.45
CA GLU A 96 -2.74 10.75 -10.85
C GLU A 96 -3.06 9.49 -11.68
N ALA A 97 -2.31 8.40 -11.48
CA ALA A 97 -2.55 7.15 -12.19
C ALA A 97 -3.94 6.56 -11.84
N ILE A 98 -4.32 6.58 -10.56
CA ILE A 98 -5.63 6.12 -10.11
C ILE A 98 -6.73 7.03 -10.66
N GLU A 99 -6.57 8.35 -10.59
CA GLU A 99 -7.55 9.31 -11.11
C GLU A 99 -7.78 9.14 -12.62
N LYS A 100 -6.71 8.88 -13.38
CA LYS A 100 -6.80 8.58 -14.81
C LYS A 100 -7.49 7.24 -15.09
N GLU A 101 -7.24 6.22 -14.28
CA GLU A 101 -7.83 4.88 -14.46
C GLU A 101 -9.31 4.84 -14.05
N GLU A 102 -9.68 5.54 -12.99
CA GLU A 102 -11.00 5.45 -12.35
C GLU A 102 -11.91 6.63 -12.68
N GLY A 103 -11.38 7.69 -13.30
CA GLY A 103 -12.10 8.93 -13.59
C GLY A 103 -12.40 9.78 -12.35
N ALA A 104 -11.83 9.43 -11.19
CA ALA A 104 -12.03 10.14 -9.92
C ALA A 104 -10.80 10.03 -9.02
N ARG A 105 -10.44 11.13 -8.36
CA ARG A 105 -9.36 11.16 -7.37
C ARG A 105 -9.67 10.21 -6.18
N PRO A 106 -8.71 9.36 -5.76
CA PRO A 106 -8.93 8.44 -4.65
C PRO A 106 -9.14 9.14 -3.32
N ILE A 107 -9.88 8.46 -2.43
CA ILE A 107 -9.82 8.72 -0.99
C ILE A 107 -8.51 8.11 -0.49
N VAL A 108 -7.63 8.92 0.08
CA VAL A 108 -6.32 8.50 0.55
C VAL A 108 -6.35 8.27 2.06
N MET A 109 -5.98 7.07 2.48
CA MET A 109 -5.97 6.62 3.87
C MET A 109 -4.54 6.37 4.36
N PHE A 110 -4.14 7.14 5.36
CA PHE A 110 -2.84 7.05 6.01
C PHE A 110 -2.82 5.92 7.05
N THR A 111 -1.67 5.26 7.22
CA THR A 111 -1.48 4.23 8.26
C THR A 111 -0.29 4.56 9.15
N SER A 112 -0.42 4.26 10.45
CA SER A 112 0.65 4.46 11.42
C SER A 112 0.50 3.55 12.64
N ALA A 113 1.62 3.18 13.26
CA ALA A 113 1.61 2.57 14.58
C ALA A 113 1.28 3.58 15.71
N LYS A 114 1.28 4.88 15.40
CA LYS A 114 0.96 5.97 16.34
C LYS A 114 -0.39 6.57 16.00
N VAL A 115 -1.17 6.94 17.01
CA VAL A 115 -2.43 7.67 16.80
C VAL A 115 -2.13 9.03 16.15
N ARG A 116 -2.94 9.39 15.17
CA ARG A 116 -2.83 10.63 14.39
C ARG A 116 -4.08 11.51 14.55
N PRO A 117 -3.98 12.83 14.32
CA PRO A 117 -5.15 13.64 14.05
C PRO A 117 -6.07 13.01 13.00
N ASN A 118 -7.38 13.22 13.11
CA ASN A 118 -8.39 12.68 12.19
C ASN A 118 -8.32 11.15 11.99
N THR A 119 -7.95 10.44 13.06
CA THR A 119 -7.99 8.97 13.08
C THR A 119 -9.43 8.47 13.06
N ILE A 120 -9.74 7.58 12.12
CA ILE A 120 -10.97 6.79 12.06
C ILE A 120 -10.69 5.35 12.49
N THR A 121 -11.72 4.70 13.03
CA THR A 121 -11.70 3.28 13.37
C THR A 121 -11.69 2.40 12.12
N TYR A 122 -11.30 1.12 12.27
CA TYR A 122 -11.41 0.16 11.17
C TYR A 122 -12.84 -0.06 10.71
N GLU A 123 -13.82 0.04 11.61
CA GLU A 123 -15.24 -0.08 11.28
C GLU A 123 -15.70 1.08 10.39
N GLU A 124 -15.32 2.31 10.73
CA GLU A 124 -15.59 3.49 9.90
C GLU A 124 -14.88 3.41 8.54
N GLY A 125 -13.61 2.98 8.52
CA GLY A 125 -12.86 2.77 7.28
C GLY A 125 -13.50 1.72 6.37
N LYS A 126 -13.93 0.60 6.95
CA LYS A 126 -14.69 -0.44 6.23
C LYS A 126 -16.00 0.10 5.66
N ARG A 127 -16.76 0.87 6.45
CA ARG A 127 -18.00 1.51 5.99
C ARG A 127 -17.73 2.43 4.79
N ILE A 128 -16.71 3.30 4.88
CA ILE A 128 -16.30 4.18 3.78
C ILE A 128 -16.01 3.36 2.51
N ILE A 129 -15.21 2.30 2.63
CA ILE A 129 -14.86 1.43 1.50
C ILE A 129 -16.10 0.79 0.87
N LEU A 130 -17.06 0.34 1.67
CA LEU A 130 -18.27 -0.31 1.17
C LEU A 130 -19.24 0.67 0.50
N GLU A 131 -19.39 1.88 1.05
CA GLU A 131 -20.39 2.87 0.61
C GLU A 131 -19.88 3.83 -0.48
N THR A 132 -18.56 3.99 -0.64
CA THR A 132 -18.00 4.92 -1.62
C THR A 132 -17.97 4.36 -3.06
N GLU A 133 -18.22 5.26 -4.01
CA GLU A 133 -18.00 5.06 -5.45
C GLU A 133 -16.58 5.47 -5.90
N ARG A 134 -15.89 6.29 -5.09
CA ARG A 134 -14.51 6.74 -5.36
C ARG A 134 -13.52 5.61 -5.08
N PRO A 135 -12.39 5.53 -5.82
CA PRO A 135 -11.33 4.60 -5.47
C PRO A 135 -10.73 4.93 -4.09
N VAL A 136 -10.16 3.93 -3.42
CA VAL A 136 -9.51 4.07 -2.11
C VAL A 136 -8.04 3.69 -2.21
N LEU A 137 -7.15 4.55 -1.72
CA LEU A 137 -5.71 4.33 -1.70
C LEU A 137 -5.21 4.23 -0.25
N LEU A 138 -4.68 3.06 0.12
CA LEU A 138 -4.05 2.83 1.42
C LEU A 138 -2.54 3.05 1.32
N LEU A 139 -2.01 3.96 2.15
CA LEU A 139 -0.58 4.25 2.21
C LEU A 139 0.09 3.50 3.35
N PHE A 140 1.23 2.88 3.06
CA PHE A 140 2.06 2.17 4.04
C PHE A 140 3.51 2.66 3.98
N GLY A 141 4.05 3.03 5.14
CA GLY A 141 5.41 3.56 5.26
C GLY A 141 6.47 2.49 5.45
N THR A 142 7.69 2.80 5.01
CA THR A 142 8.93 2.11 5.40
C THR A 142 9.75 2.98 6.37
N GLY A 143 10.98 2.57 6.71
CA GLY A 143 11.85 3.32 7.62
C GLY A 143 11.26 3.46 9.02
N TRP A 144 11.18 4.69 9.53
CA TRP A 144 10.54 5.04 10.80
C TRP A 144 9.09 5.54 10.64
N GLY A 145 8.48 5.29 9.47
CA GLY A 145 7.11 5.66 9.13
C GLY A 145 7.04 6.83 8.16
N MET A 146 5.82 7.16 7.75
CA MET A 146 5.55 8.28 6.84
C MET A 146 5.58 9.63 7.59
N PRO A 147 6.01 10.71 6.91
CA PRO A 147 6.15 12.04 7.48
C PRO A 147 4.78 12.73 7.63
N LYS A 148 4.74 13.80 8.43
CA LYS A 148 3.49 14.54 8.73
C LYS A 148 2.93 15.23 7.47
N GLU A 149 3.82 15.70 6.61
CA GLU A 149 3.50 16.34 5.35
C GLU A 149 2.69 15.40 4.45
N LEU A 150 2.97 14.09 4.49
CA LEU A 150 2.18 13.09 3.75
C LEU A 150 0.84 12.79 4.43
N GLU A 151 0.80 12.82 5.76
CA GLU A 151 -0.44 12.69 6.54
C GLU A 151 -1.43 13.83 6.24
N GLU A 152 -0.94 15.06 6.11
CA GLU A 152 -1.75 16.26 5.80
C GLU A 152 -2.38 16.23 4.40
N MET A 153 -1.87 15.38 3.50
CA MET A 153 -2.43 15.16 2.17
C MET A 153 -3.50 14.06 2.14
N CYS A 154 -3.67 13.31 3.23
CA CYS A 154 -4.61 12.20 3.31
C CYS A 154 -5.99 12.65 3.81
N ASP A 155 -7.04 12.02 3.30
CA ASP A 155 -8.42 12.28 3.74
C ASP A 155 -8.65 11.73 5.17
N TYR A 156 -8.04 10.58 5.48
CA TYR A 156 -8.20 9.90 6.77
C TYR A 156 -6.89 9.28 7.26
N SER A 157 -6.75 9.15 8.58
CA SER A 157 -5.78 8.24 9.19
C SER A 157 -6.52 7.03 9.77
N LEU A 158 -6.02 5.82 9.55
CA LEU A 158 -6.56 4.62 10.21
C LEU A 158 -5.97 4.46 11.62
N GLU A 159 -6.80 3.99 12.55
CA GLU A 159 -6.34 3.74 13.92
C GLU A 159 -5.21 2.70 13.95
N PRO A 160 -4.22 2.83 14.85
CA PRO A 160 -3.12 1.88 14.90
C PRO A 160 -3.61 0.47 15.22
N VAL A 161 -3.07 -0.52 14.49
CA VAL A 161 -3.22 -1.93 14.89
C VAL A 161 -2.69 -2.06 16.32
N ARG A 162 -3.54 -2.54 17.24
CA ARG A 162 -3.20 -2.70 18.66
C ARG A 162 -2.67 -1.40 19.31
N GLY A 163 -3.24 -0.24 18.98
CA GLY A 163 -2.80 1.07 19.50
C GLY A 163 -2.83 1.26 21.03
N LYS A 164 -3.56 0.40 21.77
CA LYS A 164 -3.57 0.36 23.25
C LYS A 164 -2.59 -0.67 23.83
N GLY A 165 -1.86 -1.41 22.98
CA GLY A 165 -0.88 -2.40 23.41
C GLY A 165 0.41 -1.75 23.91
N ASP A 166 1.18 -2.51 24.67
CA ASP A 166 2.55 -2.18 25.09
C ASP A 166 3.55 -2.21 23.93
N PHE A 167 3.27 -3.02 22.89
CA PHE A 167 4.05 -3.08 21.65
C PHE A 167 3.15 -3.25 20.42
N ASN A 168 3.33 -2.39 19.41
CA ASN A 168 2.61 -2.49 18.13
C ASN A 168 3.45 -2.10 16.89
N HIS A 169 4.77 -2.13 17.01
CA HIS A 169 5.70 -1.83 15.91
C HIS A 169 5.83 -3.03 14.96
N LEU A 170 4.77 -3.28 14.19
CA LEU A 170 4.73 -4.35 13.20
C LEU A 170 5.66 -4.07 12.01
N SER A 171 6.15 -5.14 11.39
CA SER A 171 6.67 -5.04 10.02
C SER A 171 5.57 -4.56 9.07
N VAL A 172 5.95 -3.84 8.01
CA VAL A 172 4.97 -3.31 7.05
C VAL A 172 4.15 -4.42 6.39
N ARG A 173 4.75 -5.58 6.11
CA ARG A 173 4.05 -6.77 5.57
C ARG A 173 2.91 -7.22 6.49
N ALA A 174 3.20 -7.38 7.77
CA ALA A 174 2.20 -7.75 8.78
C ALA A 174 1.13 -6.67 8.95
N ALA A 175 1.52 -5.39 8.92
CA ALA A 175 0.58 -4.28 8.99
C ALA A 175 -0.39 -4.29 7.80
N VAL A 176 0.11 -4.47 6.57
CA VAL A 176 -0.72 -4.58 5.36
C VAL A 176 -1.70 -5.75 5.48
N ALA A 177 -1.23 -6.93 5.87
CA ALA A 177 -2.09 -8.11 6.00
C ALA A 177 -3.23 -7.89 7.00
N ILE A 178 -2.94 -7.35 8.18
CA ILE A 178 -3.96 -7.10 9.21
C ILE A 178 -4.91 -5.97 8.78
N ILE A 179 -4.39 -4.91 8.16
CA ILE A 179 -5.21 -3.76 7.78
C ILE A 179 -6.16 -4.13 6.65
N LEU A 180 -5.70 -4.87 5.63
CA LEU A 180 -6.57 -5.36 4.56
C LEU A 180 -7.63 -6.33 5.11
N ASP A 181 -7.27 -7.25 6.01
CA ASP A 181 -8.24 -8.14 6.66
C ASP A 181 -9.32 -7.39 7.47
N ARG A 182 -8.94 -6.33 8.21
CA ARG A 182 -9.89 -5.53 8.98
C ARG A 182 -10.83 -4.71 8.10
N LEU A 183 -10.36 -4.22 6.96
CA LEU A 183 -11.13 -3.37 6.06
C LEU A 183 -11.99 -4.19 5.08
N ILE A 184 -11.46 -5.30 4.57
CA ILE A 184 -12.07 -6.12 3.52
C ILE A 184 -12.62 -7.40 4.14
N GLY A 185 -11.78 -8.18 4.83
CA GLY A 185 -12.12 -9.47 5.44
C GLY A 185 -12.66 -10.47 4.42
N GLU A 186 -13.59 -11.32 4.83
CA GLU A 186 -14.25 -12.34 3.98
C GLU A 186 -15.38 -11.75 3.08
N ASN A 187 -15.34 -10.45 2.79
CA ASN A 187 -16.32 -9.84 1.89
C ASN A 187 -15.85 -10.03 0.45
N TYR A 188 -16.64 -10.72 -0.35
CA TYR A 188 -16.43 -10.87 -1.78
C TYR A 188 -17.42 -9.96 -2.51
N GLU A 189 -16.96 -9.23 -3.53
CA GLU A 189 -17.89 -8.60 -4.46
C GLU A 189 -18.58 -9.72 -5.26
N ASN A 190 -19.91 -9.78 -5.17
CA ASN A 190 -20.70 -10.64 -6.05
C ASN A 190 -20.44 -10.17 -7.49
N ARG A 191 -19.84 -11.04 -8.29
CA ARG A 191 -19.64 -10.83 -9.72
C ARG A 191 -20.97 -10.74 -10.47
#